data_AF-A0A844YHL0-F1
#
_entry.id   AF-A0A844YHL0-F1
#
_cell.length_a   1.000
_cell.length_b   1.000
_cell.length_c   1.000
_cell.angle_alpha   90.00
_cell.angle_beta   90.00
_cell.angle_gamma   90.00
#
_symmetry.space_group_name_H-M   'P 1'
#
loop_
_entity.id
_entity.type
_entity.pdbx_description
1 polymer ?
#
loop_
_entity_poly.entity_id
_entity_poly.type
_entity_poly.pdbx_seq_one_letter_code
_entity_poly.pdbx_strand_id
1 'polypeptide(L)'
;MARDWRLGLLIAYAVAVFAMMVHAGQPEDIAWFGTAALFLLFAIAPVALLCLTRSDARAKGIAAAVIALGGLFLYVDALYIADPDPQSALVFAVVPVLQLAASAIVMLALWLMRRTGKRD
;
A
#
# COMPACT_ATOMS: atom_id res chain seq x y z
N MET A 1 -12.67 -20.11 -12.10
CA MET A 1 -12.24 -18.76 -11.70
C MET A 1 -11.13 -18.90 -10.67
N ALA A 2 -9.86 -18.76 -11.05
CA ALA A 2 -8.80 -18.63 -10.05
C ALA A 2 -9.07 -17.33 -9.28
N ARG A 3 -9.37 -17.43 -7.98
CA ARG A 3 -9.59 -16.27 -7.10
C ARG A 3 -8.42 -15.33 -7.32
N ASP A 4 -8.70 -14.08 -7.71
CA ASP A 4 -7.65 -13.10 -8.03
C ASP A 4 -6.83 -12.84 -6.76
N TRP A 5 -5.71 -13.54 -6.63
CA TRP A 5 -4.89 -13.60 -5.42
C TRP A 5 -4.41 -12.21 -4.98
N ARG A 6 -4.37 -11.26 -5.92
CA ARG A 6 -4.08 -9.84 -5.68
C ARG A 6 -5.09 -9.17 -4.76
N LEU A 7 -6.36 -9.59 -4.79
CA LEU A 7 -7.36 -9.13 -3.83
C LEU A 7 -7.06 -9.67 -2.42
N GLY A 8 -6.62 -10.93 -2.33
CA GLY A 8 -6.17 -11.50 -1.05
C GLY A 8 -4.98 -10.74 -0.48
N LEU A 9 -4.04 -10.36 -1.34
CA LEU A 9 -2.90 -9.51 -0.97
C LEU A 9 -3.33 -8.13 -0.48
N LEU A 10 -4.23 -7.46 -1.21
CA LEU A 10 -4.74 -6.14 -0.83
C LEU A 10 -5.49 -6.20 0.52
N ILE A 11 -6.32 -7.22 0.74
CA ILE A 11 -7.04 -7.42 2.01
C ILE A 11 -6.04 -7.65 3.14
N ALA A 12 -5.05 -8.55 2.96
CA ALA A 12 -4.05 -8.81 3.98
C ALA A 12 -3.25 -7.55 4.35
N TYR A 13 -2.85 -6.77 3.33
CA TYR A 13 -2.16 -5.50 3.54
C TYR A 13 -3.04 -4.48 4.27
N ALA A 14 -4.31 -4.30 3.84
CA ALA A 14 -5.24 -3.39 4.48
C ALA A 14 -5.50 -3.74 5.95
N VAL A 15 -5.68 -5.03 6.26
CA VAL A 15 -5.86 -5.50 7.64
C VAL A 15 -4.62 -5.20 8.47
N ALA A 16 -3.41 -5.44 7.94
CA ALA A 16 -2.18 -5.16 8.67
C ALA A 16 -1.99 -3.66 8.95
N VAL A 17 -2.21 -2.80 7.95
CA VAL A 17 -2.15 -1.35 8.13
C VAL A 17 -3.19 -0.87 9.14
N PHE A 18 -4.43 -1.35 9.04
CA PHE A 18 -5.49 -1.00 9.99
C PHE A 18 -5.15 -1.43 11.42
N ALA A 19 -4.62 -2.63 11.62
CA ALA A 19 -4.22 -3.10 12.94
C ALA A 19 -3.13 -2.21 13.56
N MET A 20 -2.15 -1.76 12.77
CA MET A 20 -1.13 -0.82 13.23
C MET A 20 -1.72 0.56 13.55
N MET A 21 -2.66 1.05 12.75
CA MET A 21 -3.34 2.32 13.03
C MET A 21 -4.10 2.27 14.35
N VAL A 22 -4.84 1.18 14.61
CA VAL A 22 -5.57 0.98 15.87
C VAL A 22 -4.60 0.91 17.05
N HIS A 23 -3.48 0.20 16.89
CA HIS A 23 -2.49 0.08 17.95
C HIS A 23 -1.81 1.42 18.26
N ALA A 24 -1.38 2.16 17.24
CA ALA A 24 -0.67 3.42 17.41
C ALA A 24 -1.59 4.58 17.82
N GLY A 25 -2.82 4.60 17.32
CA GLY A 25 -3.74 5.72 17.50
C GLY A 25 -4.65 5.64 18.72
N GLN A 26 -4.65 4.53 19.46
CA GLN A 26 -5.40 4.32 20.71
C GLN A 26 -6.85 4.86 20.64
N PRO A 27 -7.75 4.21 19.87
CA PRO A 27 -9.09 4.74 19.62
C PRO A 27 -9.90 4.91 20.92
N GLU A 28 -10.28 6.16 21.22
CA GLU A 28 -11.08 6.51 22.41
C GLU A 28 -12.57 6.65 22.10
N ASP A 29 -12.94 6.92 20.84
CA ASP A 29 -14.32 7.14 20.42
C ASP A 29 -14.63 6.61 19.01
N ILE A 30 -15.90 6.67 18.62
CA ILE A 30 -16.34 6.22 17.29
C ILE A 30 -15.93 7.18 16.17
N ALA A 31 -15.70 8.46 16.49
CA ALA A 31 -15.33 9.47 15.50
C ALA A 31 -13.92 9.20 14.95
N TRP A 32 -13.02 8.68 15.78
CA TRP A 32 -11.69 8.23 15.40
C TRP A 32 -11.72 7.21 14.26
N PHE A 33 -12.68 6.27 14.26
CA PHE A 33 -12.79 5.27 13.18
C PHE A 33 -13.18 5.90 11.84
N GLY A 34 -13.94 7.00 11.86
CA GLY A 34 -14.30 7.74 10.65
C GLY A 34 -13.08 8.36 9.97
N THR A 35 -12.22 9.03 10.75
CA THR A 35 -10.95 9.60 10.26
C THR A 35 -9.95 8.51 9.89
N ALA A 36 -9.83 7.45 10.70
CA ALA A 36 -8.96 6.32 10.41
C ALA A 36 -9.34 5.61 9.10
N ALA A 37 -10.64 5.50 8.78
CA ALA A 37 -11.08 4.92 7.51
C ALA A 37 -10.57 5.70 6.29
N LEU A 38 -10.58 7.04 6.34
CA LEU A 38 -10.06 7.88 5.27
C LEU A 38 -8.54 7.71 5.10
N PHE A 39 -7.81 7.67 6.21
CA PHE A 39 -6.36 7.42 6.21
C PHE A 39 -6.03 6.01 5.71
N LEU A 40 -6.82 5.00 6.08
CA LEU A 40 -6.63 3.64 5.61
C LEU A 40 -6.82 3.55 4.10
N LEU A 41 -7.88 4.19 3.56
CA LEU A 41 -8.10 4.25 2.11
C LEU A 41 -6.93 4.91 1.39
N PHE A 42 -6.42 6.02 1.93
CA PHE A 42 -5.23 6.67 1.41
C PHE A 42 -4.01 5.75 1.47
N ALA A 43 -3.82 5.05 2.59
CA ALA A 43 -2.67 4.18 2.82
C ALA A 43 -2.62 2.98 1.89
N ILE A 44 -3.77 2.37 1.59
CA ILE A 44 -3.84 1.21 0.70
C ILE A 44 -3.96 1.58 -0.78
N ALA A 45 -4.28 2.83 -1.12
CA ALA A 45 -4.54 3.26 -2.49
C ALA A 45 -3.42 2.90 -3.49
N PRO A 46 -2.12 3.06 -3.19
CA PRO A 46 -1.05 2.69 -4.11
C PRO A 46 -1.04 1.21 -4.46
N VAL A 47 -1.20 0.35 -3.44
CA VAL A 47 -1.25 -1.11 -3.60
C VAL A 47 -2.54 -1.53 -4.31
N ALA A 48 -3.67 -0.88 -3.97
CA ALA A 48 -4.96 -1.10 -4.60
C ALA A 48 -4.91 -0.79 -6.10
N LEU A 49 -4.25 0.31 -6.51
CA LEU A 49 -4.09 0.69 -7.91
C LEU A 49 -3.46 -0.46 -8.74
N LEU A 50 -2.42 -1.08 -8.22
CA LEU A 50 -1.74 -2.20 -8.88
C LEU A 50 -2.57 -3.50 -8.86
N CYS A 51 -3.28 -3.76 -7.75
CA CYS A 51 -4.09 -4.97 -7.59
C CYS A 51 -5.38 -4.95 -8.42
N LEU A 52 -6.04 -3.79 -8.54
CA LEU A 52 -7.33 -3.65 -9.21
C LEU A 52 -7.19 -3.47 -10.73
N THR A 53 -6.05 -2.98 -11.20
CA THR A 53 -5.82 -2.83 -12.64
C THR A 53 -5.62 -4.20 -13.30
N ARG A 54 -6.40 -4.51 -14.35
CA ARG A 54 -6.40 -5.83 -15.01
C ARG A 54 -5.24 -6.06 -15.98
N SER A 55 -4.62 -5.00 -16.48
CA SER A 55 -3.54 -5.07 -17.46
C SER A 55 -2.21 -5.48 -16.79
N ASP A 56 -1.43 -6.37 -17.41
CA ASP A 56 -0.19 -6.96 -16.84
C ASP A 56 -0.40 -7.56 -15.44
N ALA A 57 -1.54 -8.21 -15.20
CA ALA A 57 -1.99 -8.62 -13.86
C ALA A 57 -0.90 -9.32 -13.02
N ARG A 58 -0.10 -10.21 -13.63
CA ARG A 58 1.02 -10.89 -12.94
C ARG A 58 2.11 -9.92 -12.51
N ALA A 59 2.63 -9.11 -13.44
CA ALA A 59 3.71 -8.16 -13.15
C ALA A 59 3.29 -7.13 -12.12
N LYS A 60 2.06 -6.58 -12.25
CA LYS A 60 1.52 -5.65 -11.25
C LYS A 60 1.24 -6.31 -9.91
N GLY A 61 0.80 -7.57 -9.89
CA GLY A 61 0.63 -8.32 -8.65
C GLY A 61 1.94 -8.52 -7.90
N ILE A 62 3.02 -8.87 -8.60
CA ILE A 62 4.36 -9.01 -8.01
C ILE A 62 4.85 -7.66 -7.47
N ALA A 63 4.72 -6.60 -8.28
CA ALA A 63 5.09 -5.24 -7.84
C ALA A 63 4.27 -4.80 -6.61
N ALA A 64 2.96 -5.09 -6.60
CA ALA A 64 2.10 -4.80 -5.46
C ALA A 64 2.58 -5.52 -4.18
N ALA A 65 3.01 -6.78 -4.30
CA ALA A 65 3.58 -7.52 -3.18
C ALA A 65 4.86 -6.88 -2.63
N VAL A 66 5.78 -6.51 -3.52
CA VAL A 66 7.04 -5.86 -3.12
C VAL A 66 6.77 -4.52 -2.44
N ILE A 67 5.90 -3.68 -3.02
CA ILE A 67 5.56 -2.36 -2.48
C ILE A 67 4.80 -2.49 -1.15
N ALA A 68 3.88 -3.45 -1.04
CA ALA A 68 3.15 -3.70 0.19
C ALA A 68 4.09 -4.17 1.32
N LEU A 69 4.97 -5.14 1.05
CA LEU A 69 5.94 -5.62 2.03
C LEU A 69 6.94 -4.52 2.43
N GLY A 70 7.44 -3.74 1.46
CA GLY A 70 8.33 -2.61 1.74
C GLY A 70 7.65 -1.53 2.59
N GLY A 71 6.39 -1.18 2.28
CA GLY A 71 5.63 -0.24 3.10
C GLY A 71 5.32 -0.78 4.50
N LEU A 72 5.01 -2.07 4.61
CA LEU A 72 4.79 -2.73 5.89
C LEU A 72 6.05 -2.70 6.75
N PHE A 73 7.21 -2.95 6.16
CA PHE A 73 8.49 -2.81 6.84
C PHE A 73 8.70 -1.39 7.37
N LEU A 74 8.44 -0.36 6.55
CA LEU A 74 8.57 1.04 6.99
C LEU A 74 7.59 1.41 8.12
N TYR A 75 6.37 0.87 8.09
CA TYR A 75 5.43 1.03 9.21
C TYR A 75 5.97 0.38 10.48
N VAL A 76 6.48 -0.85 10.37
CA VAL A 76 7.01 -1.57 11.53
C VAL A 76 8.23 -0.86 12.10
N ASP A 77 9.13 -0.42 11.23
CA ASP A 77 10.34 0.30 11.59
C ASP A 77 10.00 1.58 12.36
N ALA A 78 9.15 2.43 11.78
CA ALA A 78 8.79 3.72 12.39
C ALA A 78 8.00 3.62 13.69
N LEU A 79 7.15 2.59 13.86
CA LEU A 79 6.25 2.47 15.01
C LEU A 79 6.80 1.61 16.14
N TYR A 80 7.72 0.67 15.85
CA TYR A 80 8.12 -0.34 16.83
C TYR A 80 9.63 -0.54 16.97
N ILE A 81 10.44 -0.19 15.96
CA ILE A 81 11.89 -0.45 15.97
C ILE A 81 12.66 0.84 16.25
N ALA A 82 12.30 1.92 15.57
CA ALA A 82 12.88 3.24 15.77
C ALA A 82 12.55 3.77 17.18
N ASP A 83 13.41 4.67 17.67
CA ASP A 83 13.20 5.31 18.98
C ASP A 83 11.82 5.98 19.04
N PRO A 84 11.12 5.91 20.20
CA PRO A 84 9.78 6.46 20.33
C PRO A 84 9.73 7.96 20.01
N ASP A 85 9.12 8.32 18.89
CA ASP A 85 8.92 9.71 18.46
C ASP A 85 7.41 10.00 18.39
N PRO A 86 6.90 11.08 19.01
CA PRO A 86 5.52 11.52 18.82
C PRO A 86 5.12 11.74 17.34
N GLN A 87 6.10 11.91 16.44
CA GLN A 87 5.90 12.03 15.00
C GLN A 87 5.84 10.70 14.25
N SER A 88 6.08 9.56 14.91
CA SER A 88 6.08 8.24 14.25
C SER A 88 4.78 7.96 13.49
N ALA A 89 3.64 8.48 13.93
CA ALA A 89 2.35 8.32 13.24
C ALA A 89 2.28 9.00 11.85
N LEU A 90 3.15 9.98 11.55
CA LEU A 90 3.25 10.58 10.21
C LEU A 90 3.64 9.56 9.13
N VAL A 91 4.19 8.40 9.53
CA VAL A 91 4.44 7.27 8.64
C VAL A 91 3.19 6.90 7.82
N PHE A 92 1.98 7.02 8.39
CA PHE A 92 0.71 6.75 7.72
C PHE A 92 0.38 7.74 6.60
N ALA A 93 1.04 8.89 6.54
CA ALA A 93 0.96 9.84 5.44
C ALA A 93 2.16 9.71 4.48
N VAL A 94 3.36 9.50 5.01
CA VAL A 94 4.61 9.47 4.21
C VAL A 94 4.73 8.19 3.38
N VAL A 95 4.52 7.02 3.98
CA VAL A 95 4.67 5.73 3.29
C VAL A 95 3.76 5.63 2.06
N PRO A 96 2.47 6.00 2.13
CA PRO A 96 1.59 5.92 0.96
C PRO A 96 2.03 6.82 -0.19
N VAL A 97 2.60 8.00 0.09
CA VAL A 97 3.15 8.89 -0.94
C VAL A 97 4.35 8.24 -1.65
N LEU A 98 5.27 7.64 -0.89
CA LEU A 98 6.40 6.89 -1.44
C LEU A 98 5.94 5.69 -2.27
N GLN A 99 4.96 4.93 -1.76
CA GLN A 99 4.38 3.80 -2.47
C GLN A 99 3.63 4.22 -3.73
N LEU A 100 2.99 5.40 -3.75
CA LEU A 100 2.33 5.95 -4.93
C LEU A 100 3.35 6.28 -6.01
N ALA A 101 4.47 6.90 -5.66
CA ALA A 101 5.58 7.15 -6.57
C ALA A 101 6.13 5.84 -7.15
N ALA A 102 6.39 4.83 -6.31
CA ALA A 102 6.84 3.52 -6.74
C ALA A 102 5.82 2.84 -7.68
N SER A 103 4.54 2.92 -7.36
CA SER A 103 3.46 2.36 -8.19
C SER A 103 3.38 3.05 -9.54
N ALA A 104 3.51 4.38 -9.58
CA ALA A 104 3.55 5.16 -10.81
C ALA A 104 4.73 4.78 -11.70
N ILE A 105 5.93 4.60 -11.12
CA ILE A 105 7.13 4.14 -11.83
C ILE A 105 6.89 2.77 -12.47
N VAL A 106 6.31 1.82 -11.71
CA VAL A 106 5.98 0.48 -12.23
C VAL A 106 5.00 0.57 -13.40
N MET A 107 3.92 1.37 -13.27
CA MET A 107 2.94 1.51 -14.33
C MET A 107 3.56 2.13 -15.59
N LEU A 108 4.41 3.15 -15.43
CA LEU A 108 5.10 3.80 -16.54
C LEU A 108 6.05 2.84 -17.26
N ALA A 109 6.84 2.05 -16.51
CA ALA A 109 7.75 1.06 -17.07
C ALA A 109 7.00 0.01 -17.90
N LEU A 110 5.91 -0.55 -17.36
CA LEU A 110 5.07 -1.52 -18.08
C LEU A 110 4.42 -0.92 -19.33
N TRP A 111 3.99 0.34 -19.26
CA TRP A 111 3.44 1.06 -20.40
C TRP A 111 4.48 1.29 -21.51
N LEU A 112 5.70 1.67 -21.15
CA LEU A 112 6.81 1.84 -22.11
C LEU A 112 7.17 0.52 -22.79
N MET A 113 7.31 -0.57 -22.03
CA MET A 113 7.61 -1.91 -22.58
C MET A 113 6.57 -2.37 -23.60
N ARG A 114 5.29 -2.07 -23.37
CA ARG A 114 4.21 -2.37 -24.33
C ARG A 114 4.28 -1.54 -25.60
N ARG A 115 4.81 -0.32 -25.54
CA ARG A 115 5.00 0.54 -26.73
C ARG A 115 6.19 0.09 -27.55
N THR A 116 7.29 -0.31 -26.91
CA THR A 116 8.50 -0.74 -27.61
C THR A 116 8.36 -2.14 -28.21
N GLY A 117 7.62 -3.05 -27.56
CA GLY A 117 7.39 -4.41 -28.06
C GLY A 117 6.36 -4.57 -29.17
N LYS A 118 5.79 -3.47 -29.71
CA LYS A 118 4.84 -3.47 -30.84
C LYS A 118 5.50 -3.07 -32.18
N ARG A 119 6.82 -3.14 -32.28
CA ARG A 119 7.59 -2.68 -33.46
C ARG A 119 8.02 -3.78 -34.44
N ASP A 120 7.55 -5.00 -34.25
CA ASP A 120 7.70 -6.13 -35.19
C ASP A 120 6.32 -6.56 -35.69
#